data_AF-A0A9E0D6Q1-F1
#
_entry.id   AF-A0A9E0D6Q1-F1
#
_cell.length_a   1.000
_cell.length_b   1.000
_cell.length_c   1.000
_cell.angle_alpha   90.00
_cell.angle_beta   90.00
_cell.angle_gamma   90.00
#
_symmetry.space_group_name_H-M   'P 1'
#
loop_
_entity.id
_entity.type
_entity.pdbx_description
1 polymer ?
#
loop_
_entity_poly.entity_id
_entity_poly.type
_entity_poly.pdbx_seq_one_letter_code
_entity_poly.pdbx_strand_id
1 'polypeptide(L)'
;MRKITGVPRILGWTAALLSILTMLAGSAWTLQTVYGAALGEVAVVGKYNALTMVLDNGTSKASELLASINASSSVTVKKVLRYDVGSGFITYDPDDPFSSDFSIQVGDPLFVLVEGSSSSAYSLVGDVPDAGSVEFNLVGSASSCRFNYISIPLDQSDLDGGHASDLATAMGNVAKVLTYEPAFGFITYQVDDPFSSDFSVQIGYPYFVCMTNTTPFVWP
;
A
#
# COMPACT_ATOMS: atom_id res chain seq x y z
N MET A 1 -23.52 -43.39 47.34
CA MET A 1 -22.28 -43.43 46.55
C MET A 1 -22.54 -42.80 45.19
N ARG A 2 -21.80 -41.72 44.88
CA ARG A 2 -21.82 -40.99 43.60
C ARG A 2 -21.11 -41.82 42.52
N LYS A 3 -21.59 -41.77 41.28
CA LYS A 3 -20.71 -41.76 40.11
C LYS A 3 -21.33 -40.96 38.96
N ILE A 4 -20.50 -40.06 38.45
CA ILE A 4 -20.80 -38.93 37.57
C ILE A 4 -20.79 -39.41 36.12
N THR A 5 -21.81 -39.02 35.37
CA THR A 5 -21.89 -39.09 33.91
C THR A 5 -21.16 -37.90 33.29
N GLY A 6 -20.36 -38.12 32.26
CA GLY A 6 -19.73 -37.03 31.49
C GLY A 6 -18.66 -37.52 30.53
N VAL A 7 -19.04 -37.78 29.28
CA VAL A 7 -18.12 -37.85 28.14
C VAL A 7 -18.41 -36.62 27.27
N PRO A 8 -17.48 -35.67 27.08
CA PRO A 8 -17.69 -34.56 26.17
C PRO A 8 -17.48 -35.01 24.72
N ARG A 9 -18.44 -34.67 23.86
CA ARG A 9 -18.34 -34.72 22.40
C ARG A 9 -17.31 -33.69 21.93
N ILE A 10 -16.28 -34.14 21.20
CA ILE A 10 -15.41 -33.27 20.40
C ILE A 10 -16.20 -32.92 19.13
N LEU A 11 -16.76 -31.70 19.07
CA LEU A 11 -17.21 -31.09 17.82
C LEU A 11 -15.99 -30.51 17.12
N GLY A 12 -15.64 -31.05 15.95
CA GLY A 12 -14.72 -30.40 15.01
C GLY A 12 -15.40 -29.17 14.41
N TRP A 13 -14.74 -28.02 14.50
CA TRP A 13 -15.19 -26.78 13.88
C TRP A 13 -14.46 -26.62 12.54
N THR A 14 -15.14 -26.97 11.45
CA THR A 14 -14.82 -26.46 10.12
C THR A 14 -15.34 -25.03 10.03
N ALA A 15 -14.44 -24.04 10.02
CA ALA A 15 -14.79 -22.66 9.72
C ALA A 15 -15.28 -22.59 8.26
N ALA A 16 -16.56 -22.31 8.05
CA ALA A 16 -17.12 -22.08 6.73
C ALA A 16 -16.90 -20.62 6.34
N LEU A 17 -16.20 -20.38 5.24
CA LEU A 17 -16.14 -19.08 4.57
C LEU A 17 -17.54 -18.77 4.01
N LEU A 18 -18.20 -17.75 4.54
CA LEU A 18 -19.45 -17.23 3.99
C LEU A 18 -19.17 -15.85 3.38
N SER A 19 -19.10 -15.79 2.05
CA SER A 19 -19.11 -14.52 1.32
C SER A 19 -20.56 -14.09 1.10
N ILE A 20 -20.99 -12.98 1.70
CA ILE A 20 -22.31 -12.40 1.45
C ILE A 20 -22.17 -11.32 0.40
N LEU A 21 -22.80 -11.53 -0.76
CA LEU A 21 -22.88 -10.55 -1.84
C LEU A 21 -24.24 -9.83 -1.74
N THR A 22 -24.25 -8.58 -1.30
CA THR A 22 -25.46 -7.75 -1.30
C THR A 22 -25.38 -6.71 -2.41
N MET A 23 -26.24 -6.84 -3.42
CA MET A 23 -26.43 -5.79 -4.44
C MET A 23 -27.32 -4.68 -3.86
N LEU A 24 -26.76 -3.50 -3.67
CA LEU A 24 -27.53 -2.26 -3.65
C LEU A 24 -27.27 -1.52 -4.96
N ALA A 25 -28.34 -1.11 -5.62
CA ALA A 25 -28.31 -0.50 -6.93
C ALA A 25 -27.53 0.83 -6.91
N GLY A 26 -26.49 0.91 -7.74
CA GLY A 26 -25.75 2.14 -8.03
C GLY A 26 -24.48 2.32 -7.21
N SER A 27 -23.34 2.30 -7.91
CA SER A 27 -21.98 2.69 -7.50
C SER A 27 -21.23 1.82 -6.46
N ALA A 28 -19.98 1.50 -6.84
CA ALA A 28 -18.88 0.89 -6.09
C ALA A 28 -19.04 -0.59 -5.68
N TRP A 29 -18.12 -1.42 -6.19
CA TRP A 29 -17.89 -2.77 -5.67
C TRP A 29 -16.97 -2.65 -4.45
N THR A 30 -17.49 -2.91 -3.26
CA THR A 30 -16.67 -3.08 -2.06
C THR A 30 -16.43 -4.56 -1.82
N LEU A 31 -15.18 -5.03 -1.98
CA LEU A 31 -14.81 -6.39 -1.61
C LEU A 31 -14.70 -6.47 -0.08
N GLN A 32 -15.74 -6.98 0.57
CA GLN A 32 -15.78 -7.14 2.03
C GLN A 32 -15.23 -8.52 2.40
N THR A 33 -14.00 -8.58 2.91
CA THR A 33 -13.49 -9.81 3.55
C THR A 33 -13.76 -9.70 5.05
N VAL A 34 -14.81 -10.38 5.52
CA VAL A 34 -15.13 -10.47 6.95
C VAL A 34 -14.28 -11.58 7.56
N TYR A 35 -13.20 -11.21 8.23
CA TYR A 35 -12.51 -12.10 9.17
C TYR A 35 -13.00 -11.78 10.59
N GLY A 36 -13.49 -12.80 11.29
CA GLY A 36 -13.71 -12.75 12.74
C GLY A 36 -15.18 -12.75 13.18
N ALA A 37 -15.78 -13.93 13.26
CA ALA A 37 -16.93 -14.14 14.15
C ALA A 37 -16.45 -14.96 15.37
N ALA A 38 -15.88 -14.29 16.37
CA ALA A 38 -15.75 -14.83 17.72
C ALA A 38 -15.52 -13.76 18.81
N LEU A 39 -15.05 -12.56 18.50
CA LEU A 39 -15.03 -11.41 19.41
C LEU A 39 -15.53 -10.21 18.59
N GLY A 40 -16.46 -9.44 19.13
CA GLY A 40 -17.21 -8.41 18.42
C GLY A 40 -16.38 -7.20 18.00
N GLU A 41 -15.41 -7.42 17.11
CA GLU A 41 -14.65 -6.37 16.45
C GLU A 41 -15.50 -5.85 15.29
N VAL A 42 -16.05 -4.65 15.47
CA VAL A 42 -16.70 -3.92 14.38
C VAL A 42 -15.63 -3.69 13.32
N ALA A 43 -15.80 -4.27 12.13
CA ALA A 43 -14.90 -4.01 11.01
C ALA A 43 -14.94 -2.51 10.70
N VAL A 44 -13.93 -1.79 11.18
CA VAL A 44 -13.75 -0.39 10.83
C VAL A 44 -13.42 -0.35 9.35
N VAL A 45 -14.33 0.20 8.55
CA VAL A 45 -14.09 0.44 7.13
C VAL A 45 -13.14 1.63 7.02
N GLY A 46 -11.85 1.36 7.18
CA GLY A 46 -10.81 2.35 6.92
C GLY A 46 -10.49 2.43 5.44
N LYS A 47 -10.07 3.61 4.98
CA LYS A 47 -9.56 3.82 3.62
C LYS A 47 -8.04 3.90 3.68
N TYR A 48 -7.37 3.19 2.77
CA TYR A 48 -5.94 3.36 2.58
C TYR A 48 -5.68 4.58 1.73
N ASN A 49 -4.65 5.34 2.10
CA ASN A 49 -4.11 6.42 1.28
C ASN A 49 -2.65 6.11 1.03
N ALA A 50 -2.22 6.29 -0.22
CA ALA A 50 -0.82 6.18 -0.60
C ALA A 50 -0.12 7.53 -0.32
N LEU A 51 1.05 7.47 0.28
CA LEU A 51 1.88 8.62 0.64
C LEU A 51 3.31 8.36 0.20
N THR A 52 4.06 9.44 -0.02
CA THR A 52 5.51 9.40 -0.19
C THR A 52 6.15 10.17 0.96
N MET A 53 7.21 9.63 1.54
CA MET A 53 7.89 10.24 2.68
C MET A 53 8.72 11.46 2.28
N VAL A 54 8.52 12.57 3.00
CA VAL A 54 9.28 13.81 2.86
C VAL A 54 10.51 13.84 3.77
N LEU A 55 11.47 14.73 3.48
CA LEU A 55 12.80 14.76 4.11
C LEU A 55 12.86 15.21 5.57
N ASP A 56 11.89 15.99 6.05
CA ASP A 56 12.19 16.93 7.14
C ASP A 56 11.48 16.63 8.45
N ASN A 57 10.59 15.65 8.48
CA ASN A 57 9.81 15.38 9.70
C ASN A 57 10.64 14.66 10.78
N GLY A 58 11.93 14.39 10.52
CA GLY A 58 12.83 13.66 11.43
C GLY A 58 12.37 12.23 11.73
N THR A 59 11.43 11.72 10.95
CA THR A 59 10.79 10.42 11.18
C THR A 59 11.59 9.34 10.49
N SER A 60 12.09 8.40 11.28
CA SER A 60 12.87 7.26 10.81
C SER A 60 12.14 5.93 10.99
N LYS A 61 10.99 5.95 11.67
CA LYS A 61 10.18 4.79 12.05
C LYS A 61 8.71 4.95 11.70
N ALA A 62 8.04 3.83 11.46
CA ALA A 62 6.60 3.80 11.21
C ALA A 62 5.78 4.28 12.42
N SER A 63 6.25 3.98 13.64
CA SER A 63 5.66 4.47 14.89
C SER A 63 5.71 6.00 15.02
N GLU A 64 6.86 6.59 14.71
CA GLU A 64 7.10 8.04 14.70
C GLU A 64 6.20 8.73 13.67
N LEU A 65 6.06 8.15 12.46
CA LEU A 65 5.18 8.68 11.42
C LEU A 65 3.74 8.72 11.91
N LEU A 66 3.24 7.59 12.40
CA LEU A 66 1.87 7.46 12.89
C LEU A 66 1.60 8.47 14.01
N ALA A 67 2.52 8.61 14.96
CA ALA A 67 2.40 9.60 16.04
C ALA A 67 2.36 11.04 15.50
N SER A 68 3.21 11.37 14.53
CA SER A 68 3.27 12.70 13.93
C SER A 68 1.96 13.07 13.19
N ILE A 69 1.42 12.16 12.37
CA ILE A 69 0.16 12.40 11.66
C ILE A 69 -1.00 12.60 12.64
N ASN A 70 -1.09 11.75 13.66
CA ASN A 70 -2.15 11.82 14.67
C ASN A 70 -2.05 13.06 15.57
N ALA A 71 -0.85 13.61 15.76
CA ALA A 71 -0.64 14.83 16.52
C ALA A 71 -0.95 16.10 15.70
N SER A 72 -0.73 16.07 14.39
CA SER A 72 -0.76 17.24 13.51
C SER A 72 -2.03 17.39 12.68
N SER A 73 -2.88 16.36 12.62
CA SER A 73 -4.06 16.35 11.76
C SER A 73 -5.35 16.10 12.54
N SER A 74 -6.49 16.44 11.93
CA SER A 74 -7.80 16.02 12.43
C SER A 74 -8.11 14.55 12.10
N VAL A 75 -7.13 13.81 11.60
CA VAL A 75 -7.28 12.47 11.03
C VAL A 75 -6.60 11.49 11.96
N THR A 76 -7.28 10.37 12.22
CA THR A 76 -6.71 9.26 12.97
C THR A 76 -6.16 8.23 12.00
N VAL A 77 -4.84 8.09 11.93
CA VAL A 77 -4.15 6.97 11.27
C VAL A 77 -4.01 5.82 12.25
N LYS A 78 -4.44 4.63 11.82
CA LYS A 78 -4.37 3.39 12.59
C LYS A 78 -3.14 2.57 12.29
N LYS A 79 -2.73 2.51 11.03
CA LYS A 79 -1.66 1.61 10.56
C LYS A 79 -0.84 2.27 9.48
N VAL A 80 0.43 1.89 9.40
CA VAL A 80 1.34 2.25 8.32
C VAL A 80 1.83 0.96 7.67
N LEU A 81 1.80 0.91 6.34
CA LEU A 81 2.24 -0.24 5.57
C LEU A 81 3.30 0.19 4.56
N ARG A 82 4.29 -0.67 4.35
CA ARG A 82 5.25 -0.56 3.27
C ARG A 82 5.26 -1.86 2.48
N TYR A 83 5.33 -1.75 1.16
CA TYR A 83 5.50 -2.92 0.30
C TYR A 83 6.97 -3.30 0.18
N ASP A 84 7.29 -4.56 0.44
CA ASP A 84 8.61 -5.15 0.26
C ASP A 84 8.57 -6.30 -0.76
N VAL A 85 9.55 -6.32 -1.66
CA VAL A 85 9.58 -7.31 -2.74
C VAL A 85 9.96 -8.67 -2.16
N GLY A 86 9.02 -9.61 -2.19
CA GLY A 86 9.20 -10.98 -1.71
C GLY A 86 8.49 -11.24 -0.39
N SER A 87 8.43 -10.24 0.51
CA SER A 87 7.69 -10.33 1.77
C SER A 87 6.26 -9.80 1.68
N GLY A 88 5.95 -8.98 0.66
CA GLY A 88 4.66 -8.33 0.52
C GLY A 88 4.54 -7.11 1.42
N PHE A 89 3.34 -6.82 1.93
CA PHE A 89 3.15 -5.68 2.82
C PHE A 89 3.67 -5.98 4.24
N ILE A 90 4.60 -5.15 4.70
CA ILE A 90 5.02 -5.07 6.09
C ILE A 90 4.14 -4.01 6.76
N THR A 91 3.57 -4.35 7.91
CA THR A 91 2.61 -3.51 8.62
C THR A 91 3.14 -3.12 9.99
N TYR A 92 2.98 -1.85 10.34
CA TYR A 92 3.04 -1.35 11.69
C TYR A 92 1.62 -0.99 12.17
N ASP A 93 1.23 -1.58 13.30
CA ASP A 93 -0.06 -1.38 13.95
C ASP A 93 0.17 -1.43 15.47
N PRO A 94 0.00 -0.30 16.20
CA PRO A 94 0.28 -0.24 17.63
C PRO A 94 -0.62 -1.16 18.46
N ASP A 95 -1.76 -1.59 17.93
CA ASP A 95 -2.71 -2.48 18.59
C ASP A 95 -2.42 -3.96 18.31
N ASP A 96 -1.54 -4.28 17.34
CA ASP A 96 -1.15 -5.65 16.98
C ASP A 96 0.28 -5.97 17.45
N PRO A 97 0.46 -6.88 18.44
CA PRO A 97 1.79 -7.24 18.94
C PRO A 97 2.66 -8.02 17.94
N PHE A 98 2.10 -8.46 16.81
CA PHE A 98 2.84 -9.12 15.73
C PHE A 98 3.24 -8.15 14.61
N SER A 99 2.82 -6.88 14.69
CA SER A 99 3.25 -5.85 13.75
C SER A 99 4.73 -5.49 13.99
N SER A 100 5.35 -4.86 12.99
CA SER A 100 6.78 -4.51 13.05
C SER A 100 6.96 -3.02 12.87
N ASP A 101 7.69 -2.38 13.80
CA ASP A 101 8.10 -0.99 13.65
C ASP A 101 9.30 -0.88 12.70
N PHE A 102 9.00 -0.82 11.41
CA PHE A 102 10.00 -0.79 10.36
C PHE A 102 10.63 0.59 10.20
N SER A 103 11.88 0.60 9.73
CA SER A 103 12.57 1.84 9.36
C SER A 103 11.99 2.40 8.07
N ILE A 104 11.85 3.71 8.02
CA ILE A 104 11.36 4.47 6.88
C ILE A 104 12.49 5.39 6.38
N GLN A 105 12.59 5.54 5.07
CA GLN A 105 13.51 6.45 4.41
C GLN A 105 12.79 7.53 3.63
N VAL A 106 13.54 8.56 3.26
CA VAL A 106 13.09 9.62 2.35
C VAL A 106 12.70 9.00 1.01
N GLY A 107 11.58 9.43 0.45
CA GLY A 107 11.07 8.89 -0.81
C GLY A 107 10.40 7.52 -0.68
N ASP A 108 10.39 6.91 0.51
CA ASP A 108 9.67 5.64 0.70
C ASP A 108 8.18 5.84 0.37
N PRO A 109 7.62 5.04 -0.54
CA PRO A 109 6.19 5.00 -0.78
C PRO A 109 5.52 4.11 0.27
N LEU A 110 4.51 4.65 0.94
CA LEU A 110 3.82 4.04 2.08
C LEU A 110 2.31 4.07 1.87
N PHE A 111 1.61 3.15 2.54
CA PHE A 111 0.17 3.24 2.72
C PHE A 111 -0.14 3.56 4.18
N VAL A 112 -1.10 4.45 4.40
CA VAL A 112 -1.65 4.70 5.74
C VAL A 112 -3.12 4.35 5.77
N LEU A 113 -3.53 3.66 6.83
CA LEU A 113 -4.94 3.38 7.10
C LEU A 113 -5.53 4.52 7.92
N VAL A 114 -6.42 5.30 7.30
CA VAL A 114 -7.15 6.38 7.96
C VAL A 114 -8.47 5.86 8.51
N GLU A 115 -8.74 6.14 9.78
CA GLU A 115 -10.01 5.90 10.45
C GLU A 115 -10.98 7.07 10.25
N GLY A 116 -12.23 6.72 9.94
CA GLY A 116 -13.30 7.68 9.75
C GLY A 116 -13.52 8.08 8.29
N SER A 117 -14.59 8.85 8.06
CA SER A 117 -15.01 9.32 6.73
C SER A 117 -14.58 10.76 6.42
N SER A 118 -13.71 11.36 7.24
CA SER A 118 -13.31 12.76 7.06
C SER A 118 -12.52 12.95 5.77
N SER A 119 -12.94 13.91 4.95
CA SER A 119 -12.25 14.34 3.72
C SER A 119 -11.08 15.28 3.99
N SER A 120 -10.46 15.19 5.15
CA SER A 120 -9.37 16.09 5.54
C SER A 120 -8.12 15.75 4.74
N ALA A 121 -7.58 16.73 4.01
CA ALA A 121 -6.29 16.59 3.36
C ALA A 121 -5.19 16.69 4.42
N TYR A 122 -4.32 15.68 4.47
CA TYR A 122 -3.06 15.73 5.19
C TYR A 122 -1.93 15.77 4.16
N SER A 123 -1.04 16.74 4.30
CA SER A 123 0.13 16.87 3.43
C SER A 123 1.37 16.88 4.31
N LEU A 124 2.28 15.98 4.00
CA LEU A 124 3.66 16.05 4.46
C LEU A 124 4.37 17.00 3.51
N VAL A 125 4.92 18.09 4.04
CA VAL A 125 5.78 19.01 3.31
C VAL A 125 7.13 19.06 4.00
N GLY A 126 8.20 19.09 3.21
CA GLY A 126 9.58 19.20 3.66
C GLY A 126 10.44 19.75 2.53
N ASP A 127 11.72 19.90 2.81
CA ASP A 127 12.77 20.23 1.87
C ASP A 127 12.83 19.16 0.78
N VAL A 128 13.32 19.61 -0.35
CA VAL A 128 13.55 18.78 -1.53
C VAL A 128 14.90 18.08 -1.36
N PRO A 129 14.99 16.76 -1.61
CA PRO A 129 16.29 16.08 -1.60
C PRO A 129 17.18 16.63 -2.70
N ASP A 130 18.51 16.56 -2.50
CA ASP A 130 19.45 16.83 -3.58
C ASP A 130 19.15 15.90 -4.77
N ALA A 131 19.30 16.42 -6.00
CA ALA A 131 19.11 15.61 -7.20
C ALA A 131 19.99 14.35 -7.17
N GLY A 132 19.41 13.20 -7.52
CA GLY A 132 20.06 11.89 -7.43
C GLY A 132 20.25 11.32 -6.01
N SER A 133 19.72 11.93 -4.95
CA SER A 133 19.85 11.38 -3.59
C SER A 133 18.77 10.36 -3.22
N VAL A 134 17.71 10.27 -4.03
CA VAL A 134 16.69 9.22 -3.93
C VAL A 134 17.02 8.22 -5.02
N GLU A 135 17.08 6.94 -4.65
CA GLU A 135 17.34 5.84 -5.55
C GLU A 135 16.60 4.60 -5.06
N PHE A 136 16.08 3.82 -6.00
CA PHE A 136 15.37 2.57 -5.74
C PHE A 136 16.13 1.38 -6.29
N ASN A 137 16.48 0.44 -5.41
CA ASN A 137 17.02 -0.84 -5.81
C ASN A 137 15.89 -1.75 -6.29
N LEU A 138 15.73 -1.88 -7.61
CA LEU A 138 14.64 -2.62 -8.21
C LEU A 138 15.01 -4.08 -8.45
N VAL A 139 14.08 -4.95 -8.10
CA VAL A 139 14.15 -6.38 -8.30
C VAL A 139 13.20 -6.76 -9.43
N GLY A 140 13.66 -7.55 -10.39
CA GLY A 140 12.83 -8.08 -11.47
C GLY A 140 12.96 -9.60 -11.64
N SER A 141 12.22 -10.14 -12.60
CA SER A 141 12.47 -11.51 -13.09
C SER A 141 11.94 -11.70 -14.51
N ALA A 142 12.67 -12.49 -15.32
CA ALA A 142 12.31 -12.75 -16.72
C ALA A 142 11.07 -13.66 -16.86
N SER A 143 10.84 -14.59 -15.94
CA SER A 143 9.72 -15.55 -16.02
C SER A 143 8.41 -14.99 -15.47
N SER A 144 8.51 -14.06 -14.53
CA SER A 144 7.39 -13.35 -13.91
C SER A 144 7.92 -12.04 -13.37
N CYS A 145 7.38 -10.92 -13.87
CA CYS A 145 7.83 -9.61 -13.40
C CYS A 145 7.59 -9.48 -11.90
N ARG A 146 8.43 -8.67 -11.24
CA ARG A 146 8.33 -8.40 -9.80
C ARG A 146 7.87 -6.97 -9.60
N PHE A 147 6.84 -6.80 -8.78
CA PHE A 147 6.36 -5.48 -8.42
C PHE A 147 7.36 -4.84 -7.44
N ASN A 148 7.71 -3.60 -7.72
CA ASN A 148 8.45 -2.73 -6.84
C ASN A 148 7.56 -1.51 -6.58
N TYR A 149 7.61 -0.98 -5.36
CA TYR A 149 6.86 0.23 -5.02
C TYR A 149 7.86 1.38 -4.97
N ILE A 150 7.65 2.38 -5.82
CA ILE A 150 8.54 3.53 -5.99
C ILE A 150 7.75 4.83 -5.86
N SER A 151 8.44 5.94 -5.60
CA SER A 151 7.91 7.28 -5.87
C SER A 151 8.76 7.93 -6.95
N ILE A 152 8.16 8.69 -7.88
CA ILE A 152 8.95 9.39 -8.91
C ILE A 152 9.77 10.51 -8.23
N PRO A 153 11.11 10.53 -8.32
CA PRO A 153 11.90 11.59 -7.73
C PRO A 153 11.74 12.91 -8.47
N LEU A 154 12.12 14.00 -7.80
CA LEU A 154 11.96 15.36 -8.33
C LEU A 154 12.86 15.67 -9.52
N ASP A 155 14.01 15.00 -9.64
CA ASP A 155 14.93 15.21 -10.76
C ASP A 155 14.46 14.55 -12.07
N GLN A 156 13.38 13.77 -12.03
CA GLN A 156 12.70 13.22 -13.20
C GLN A 156 11.67 14.22 -13.78
N SER A 157 12.08 15.48 -13.99
CA SER A 157 11.20 16.56 -14.47
C SER A 157 10.52 16.25 -15.81
N ASP A 158 11.15 15.42 -16.64
CA ASP A 158 10.62 15.00 -17.94
C ASP A 158 9.38 14.09 -17.82
N LEU A 159 9.11 13.55 -16.62
CA LEU A 159 7.94 12.75 -16.31
C LEU A 159 6.79 13.55 -15.68
N ASP A 160 7.00 14.83 -15.34
CA ASP A 160 5.95 15.64 -14.70
C ASP A 160 4.81 15.95 -15.68
N GLY A 161 3.59 15.51 -15.36
CA GLY A 161 2.45 15.58 -16.27
C GLY A 161 2.53 14.61 -17.46
N GLY A 162 3.48 13.67 -17.44
CA GLY A 162 3.58 12.56 -18.38
C GLY A 162 2.54 11.48 -18.10
N HIS A 163 2.72 10.32 -18.75
CA HIS A 163 1.84 9.16 -18.62
C HIS A 163 2.58 7.92 -18.12
N ALA A 164 1.84 6.88 -17.74
CA ALA A 164 2.37 5.61 -17.28
C ALA A 164 3.29 4.95 -18.32
N SER A 165 3.01 5.15 -19.62
CA SER A 165 3.87 4.74 -20.74
C SER A 165 5.23 5.46 -20.76
N ASP A 166 5.27 6.74 -20.44
CA ASP A 166 6.51 7.54 -20.34
C ASP A 166 7.37 7.02 -19.18
N LEU A 167 6.76 6.76 -18.01
CA LEU A 167 7.45 6.16 -16.87
C LEU A 167 8.02 4.76 -17.21
N ALA A 168 7.20 3.89 -17.83
CA ALA A 168 7.66 2.56 -18.25
C ALA A 168 8.85 2.63 -19.22
N THR A 169 8.84 3.61 -20.13
CA THR A 169 9.90 3.86 -21.10
C THR A 169 11.17 4.36 -20.42
N ALA A 170 11.05 5.35 -19.51
CA ALA A 170 12.18 5.94 -18.79
C ALA A 170 12.92 4.93 -17.92
N MET A 171 12.19 4.04 -17.24
CA MET A 171 12.78 2.99 -16.41
C MET A 171 13.38 1.85 -17.25
N GLY A 172 12.72 1.51 -18.36
CA GLY A 172 13.04 0.32 -19.14
C GLY A 172 12.75 -0.99 -18.39
N ASN A 173 12.53 -2.08 -19.13
CA ASN A 173 12.22 -3.41 -18.56
C ASN A 173 11.02 -3.41 -17.59
N VAL A 174 10.04 -2.54 -17.83
CA VAL A 174 8.76 -2.50 -17.11
C VAL A 174 7.71 -3.19 -17.95
N ALA A 175 6.98 -4.15 -17.38
CA ALA A 175 5.82 -4.77 -18.03
C ALA A 175 4.51 -4.04 -17.69
N LYS A 176 4.41 -3.48 -16.48
CA LYS A 176 3.20 -2.82 -15.98
C LYS A 176 3.54 -1.68 -15.04
N VAL A 177 2.71 -0.65 -15.05
CA VAL A 177 2.71 0.44 -14.07
C VAL A 177 1.32 0.49 -13.43
N LEU A 178 1.25 0.54 -12.11
CA LEU A 178 0.00 0.62 -11.39
C LEU A 178 0.02 1.82 -10.45
N THR A 179 -1.12 2.48 -10.35
CA THR A 179 -1.40 3.48 -9.33
C THR A 179 -2.57 3.02 -8.46
N TYR A 180 -2.55 3.38 -7.17
CA TYR A 180 -3.64 3.08 -6.26
C TYR A 180 -4.60 4.25 -6.15
N GLU A 181 -5.86 4.01 -6.47
CA GLU A 181 -6.95 4.97 -6.34
C GLU A 181 -7.96 4.43 -5.30
N PRO A 182 -8.14 5.09 -4.14
CA PRO A 182 -9.03 4.61 -3.09
C PRO A 182 -10.45 4.24 -3.53
N ALA A 183 -10.97 4.89 -4.58
CA ALA A 183 -12.32 4.60 -5.11
C ALA A 183 -12.41 3.33 -5.96
N PHE A 184 -11.33 2.94 -6.65
CA PHE A 184 -11.34 1.87 -7.67
C PHE A 184 -10.32 0.75 -7.40
N GLY A 185 -9.43 0.93 -6.44
CA GLY A 185 -8.27 0.06 -6.23
C GLY A 185 -7.15 0.39 -7.21
N PHE A 186 -6.44 -0.64 -7.68
CA PHE A 186 -5.33 -0.45 -8.60
C PHE A 186 -5.80 -0.21 -10.04
N ILE A 187 -5.37 0.92 -10.60
CA ILE A 187 -5.46 1.20 -12.04
C ILE A 187 -4.17 0.68 -12.67
N THR A 188 -4.28 -0.07 -13.77
CA THR A 188 -3.13 -0.74 -14.40
C THR A 188 -2.93 -0.25 -15.83
N TYR A 189 -1.71 0.19 -16.11
CA TYR A 189 -1.14 0.30 -17.44
C TYR A 189 -0.29 -0.96 -17.71
N GLN A 190 -0.42 -1.55 -18.89
CA GLN A 190 0.36 -2.71 -19.30
C GLN A 190 1.02 -2.44 -20.65
N VAL A 191 2.34 -2.60 -20.69
CA VAL A 191 3.13 -2.47 -21.93
C VAL A 191 2.62 -3.51 -22.92
N ASP A 192 2.35 -3.07 -24.14
CA ASP A 192 1.78 -3.85 -25.25
C ASP A 192 0.29 -4.23 -25.15
N ASP A 193 -0.43 -3.78 -24.12
CA ASP A 193 -1.89 -3.93 -24.06
C ASP A 193 -2.58 -2.62 -24.47
N PRO A 194 -3.14 -2.52 -25.70
CA PRO A 194 -3.81 -1.31 -26.16
C PRO A 194 -5.13 -1.02 -25.43
N PHE A 195 -5.62 -1.95 -24.60
CA PHE A 195 -6.81 -1.75 -23.78
C PHE A 195 -6.49 -1.34 -22.34
N SER A 196 -5.20 -1.27 -21.98
CA SER A 196 -4.79 -0.79 -20.66
C SER A 196 -4.92 0.72 -20.53
N SER A 197 -5.07 1.21 -19.29
CA SER A 197 -5.27 2.63 -19.03
C SER A 197 -3.92 3.34 -18.92
N ASP A 198 -3.59 4.18 -19.89
CA ASP A 198 -2.41 5.05 -19.82
C ASP A 198 -2.73 6.31 -19.01
N PHE A 199 -2.62 6.20 -17.68
CA PHE A 199 -2.96 7.28 -16.74
C PHE A 199 -1.81 8.26 -16.57
N SER A 200 -2.14 9.50 -16.16
CA SER A 200 -1.13 10.52 -15.87
C SER A 200 -0.28 10.14 -14.66
N VAL A 201 1.02 10.42 -14.74
CA VAL A 201 1.96 10.29 -13.64
C VAL A 201 2.40 11.65 -13.12
N GLN A 202 2.86 11.69 -11.87
CA GLN A 202 3.28 12.92 -11.20
C GLN A 202 4.50 12.66 -10.33
N ILE A 203 5.40 13.63 -10.29
CA ILE A 203 6.54 13.62 -9.38
C ILE A 203 6.08 13.52 -7.94
N GLY A 204 6.82 12.73 -7.16
CA GLY A 204 6.56 12.48 -5.74
C GLY A 204 5.40 11.54 -5.49
N TYR A 205 4.66 11.10 -6.52
CA TYR A 205 3.55 10.16 -6.34
C TYR A 205 4.05 8.72 -6.35
N PRO A 206 3.41 7.83 -5.56
CA PRO A 206 3.84 6.46 -5.45
C PRO A 206 3.19 5.56 -6.51
N TYR A 207 3.98 4.70 -7.14
CA TYR A 207 3.57 3.78 -8.19
C TYR A 207 4.15 2.39 -7.98
N PHE A 208 3.40 1.36 -8.36
CA PHE A 208 3.93 0.01 -8.50
C PHE A 208 4.44 -0.20 -9.92
N VAL A 209 5.64 -0.74 -10.06
CA VAL A 209 6.24 -1.05 -11.36
C VAL A 209 6.61 -2.52 -11.41
N CYS A 210 6.17 -3.23 -12.45
CA CYS A 210 6.44 -4.65 -12.63
C CYS A 210 7.68 -4.84 -13.49
N MET A 211 8.82 -5.11 -12.85
CA MET A 211 10.12 -5.19 -13.50
C MET A 211 10.39 -6.59 -14.07
N THR A 212 10.84 -6.68 -15.32
CA THR A 212 11.14 -7.94 -16.05
C THR A 212 12.64 -8.25 -16.16
N ASN A 213 13.51 -7.31 -15.79
CA ASN A 213 14.95 -7.52 -15.77
C ASN A 213 15.35 -8.60 -14.74
N THR A 214 16.46 -9.30 -14.98
CA THR A 214 16.97 -10.32 -14.04
C THR A 214 18.15 -9.83 -13.20
N THR A 215 18.76 -8.72 -13.61
CA THR A 215 19.82 -8.05 -12.88
C THR A 215 19.23 -6.93 -12.02
N PRO A 216 19.67 -6.76 -10.76
CA PRO A 216 19.33 -5.58 -9.98
C PRO A 216 19.56 -4.30 -10.80
N PHE A 217 18.60 -3.39 -10.75
CA PHE A 217 18.66 -2.12 -11.46
C PHE A 217 18.37 -1.02 -10.45
N VAL A 218 19.23 -0.02 -10.43
CA VAL A 218 19.02 1.18 -9.62
C VAL A 218 18.35 2.20 -10.51
N TRP A 219 17.16 2.63 -10.11
CA TRP A 219 16.48 3.76 -10.74
C TRP A 219 16.60 4.95 -9.80
N PRO A 220 16.93 6.17 -10.29
CA PRO A 220 16.79 7.38 -9.50
C PRO A 220 15.36 7.45 -8.96
#